data_AF-A0A9P7JDQ4-F1
#
_entry.id   AF-A0A9P7JDQ4-F1
#
_cell.length_a   1.000
_cell.length_b   1.000
_cell.length_c   1.000
_cell.angle_alpha   90.00
_cell.angle_beta   90.00
_cell.angle_gamma   90.00
#
_symmetry.space_group_name_H-M   'P 1'
#
loop_
_entity.id
_entity.type
_entity.pdbx_description
1 polymer ?
#
loop_
_entity_poly.entity_id
_entity_poly.type
_entity_poly.pdbx_seq_one_letter_code
_entity_poly.pdbx_strand_id
1 'polypeptide(L)'
;MNNDITPTLDCRRVTMELTERLCSQKHVRDGINDLLKFSRSEDSEFRRYGRKIIALTEVARSTLTRVGVKLYLFVVCPQTLLPLKSAYFKMLILIRRRKHAFPLELDERINRLLLPLYTHLVIYYGGVDTRAQLGIKELLVAPNAPAAGKRTCLPATAISSVSKPDAAEVMPPPDAFAKKRARVNRLGEFIKQQSTKESHARKHLVPKQYPTGDPGDNGAKPVVSKEYPAVDIKPDDNEGPSLPRRVFTRTNIKYFGIFCTGKQPVASARTVCID
;
A
#
# COMPACT_ATOMS: atom_id res chain seq x y z
N MET A 1 -21.72 34.59 6.25
CA MET A 1 -21.84 33.12 6.41
C MET A 1 -21.59 32.52 5.04
N ASN A 2 -20.38 31.99 4.78
CA ASN A 2 -20.10 31.33 3.52
C ASN A 2 -20.72 29.94 3.60
N ASN A 3 -21.80 29.72 2.84
CA ASN A 3 -22.35 28.40 2.59
C ASN A 3 -21.33 27.66 1.71
N ASP A 4 -20.28 27.12 2.34
CA ASP A 4 -19.39 26.16 1.70
C ASP A 4 -20.25 24.94 1.40
N ILE A 5 -20.83 24.90 0.19
CA ILE A 5 -21.59 23.76 -0.31
C ILE A 5 -20.62 22.58 -0.29
N THR A 6 -20.78 21.71 0.71
CA THR A 6 -20.01 20.48 0.80
C THR A 6 -20.30 19.69 -0.47
N PRO A 7 -19.26 19.34 -1.26
CA PRO A 7 -19.46 18.59 -2.50
C PRO A 7 -20.15 17.27 -2.15
N THR A 8 -21.35 17.06 -2.67
CA THR A 8 -22.11 15.84 -2.39
C THR A 8 -21.52 14.72 -3.24
N LEU A 9 -20.83 13.77 -2.60
CA LEU A 9 -20.33 12.55 -3.27
C LEU A 9 -21.46 11.64 -3.78
N ASP A 10 -22.71 11.97 -3.48
CA ASP A 10 -23.88 11.31 -4.05
C ASP A 10 -23.93 11.45 -5.57
N CYS A 11 -23.54 12.61 -6.08
CA CYS A 11 -23.59 12.88 -7.50
C CYS A 11 -22.50 12.09 -8.24
N ARG A 12 -22.92 11.21 -9.14
CA ARG A 12 -22.02 10.41 -10.00
C ARG A 12 -21.08 11.31 -10.80
N ARG A 13 -21.57 12.44 -11.32
CA ARG A 13 -20.78 13.41 -12.07
C ARG A 13 -19.63 13.98 -11.24
N VAL A 14 -19.93 14.44 -10.02
CA VAL A 14 -18.91 14.97 -9.09
C VAL A 14 -17.86 13.90 -8.76
N THR A 15 -18.30 12.65 -8.54
CA THR A 15 -17.37 11.53 -8.27
C THR A 15 -16.46 11.24 -9.47
N MET A 16 -16.99 11.30 -10.70
CA MET A 16 -16.21 11.10 -11.92
C MET A 16 -15.19 12.23 -12.14
N GLU A 17 -15.62 13.49 -12.03
CA GLU A 17 -14.73 14.66 -12.17
C GLU A 17 -13.61 14.63 -11.11
N LEU A 18 -13.94 14.23 -9.88
CA LEU A 18 -12.94 14.04 -8.83
C LEU A 18 -11.98 12.89 -9.14
N THR A 19 -12.48 11.78 -9.67
CA THR A 19 -11.66 10.63 -10.08
C THR A 19 -10.70 11.04 -11.20
N GLU A 20 -11.18 11.77 -12.21
CA GLU A 20 -10.36 12.27 -13.32
C GLU A 20 -9.22 13.16 -12.81
N ARG A 21 -9.52 14.09 -11.90
CA ARG A 21 -8.50 14.94 -11.28
C ARG A 21 -7.49 14.15 -10.47
N LEU A 22 -7.92 13.13 -9.72
CA LEU A 22 -7.03 12.24 -8.96
C LEU A 22 -6.18 11.33 -9.85
N CYS A 23 -6.63 11.02 -11.07
CA CYS A 23 -5.86 10.28 -12.07
C CYS A 23 -4.80 11.14 -12.79
N SER A 24 -4.98 12.46 -12.81
CA SER A 24 -4.08 13.40 -13.48
C SER A 24 -2.97 13.88 -12.55
N GLN A 25 -1.70 13.74 -12.94
CA GLN A 25 -0.56 14.26 -12.18
C GLN A 25 -0.67 15.78 -11.92
N LYS A 26 -1.22 16.53 -12.87
CA LYS A 26 -1.35 18.00 -12.77
C LYS A 26 -2.40 18.42 -11.74
N HIS A 27 -3.46 17.62 -11.57
CA HIS A 27 -4.64 17.98 -10.77
C HIS A 27 -4.84 17.10 -9.53
N VAL A 28 -3.98 16.09 -9.30
CA VAL A 28 -4.12 15.19 -8.14
C VAL A 28 -4.07 15.93 -6.83
N ARG A 29 -3.29 17.02 -6.75
CA ARG A 29 -3.25 17.90 -5.56
C ARG A 29 -4.63 18.49 -5.26
N ASP A 30 -5.27 19.03 -6.28
CA ASP A 30 -6.55 19.72 -6.16
C ASP A 30 -7.66 18.71 -5.83
N GLY A 31 -7.62 17.52 -6.46
CA GLY A 31 -8.51 16.42 -6.10
C GLY A 31 -8.35 15.96 -4.65
N ILE A 32 -7.12 15.87 -4.14
CA ILE A 32 -6.88 15.55 -2.72
C ILE A 32 -7.38 16.68 -1.81
N ASN A 33 -7.16 17.95 -2.17
CA ASN A 33 -7.66 19.08 -1.39
C ASN A 33 -9.18 19.11 -1.34
N ASP A 34 -9.86 18.74 -2.43
CA ASP A 34 -11.32 18.60 -2.44
C ASP A 34 -11.79 17.44 -1.56
N LEU A 35 -11.07 16.33 -1.53
CA LEU A 35 -11.33 15.26 -0.55
C LEU A 35 -11.09 15.71 0.90
N LEU A 36 -10.15 16.63 1.14
CA LEU A 36 -9.91 17.18 2.48
C LEU A 36 -11.05 18.09 2.96
N LYS A 37 -11.89 18.62 2.05
CA LYS A 37 -13.08 19.40 2.44
C LYS A 37 -14.09 18.57 3.25
N PHE A 38 -14.09 17.23 3.09
CA PHE A 38 -14.89 16.31 3.92
C PHE A 38 -14.43 16.24 5.38
N SER A 39 -13.31 16.86 5.76
CA SER A 39 -12.87 16.94 7.17
C SER A 39 -13.90 17.56 8.10
N ARG A 40 -14.74 18.46 7.56
CA ARG A 40 -15.80 19.17 8.28
C ARG A 40 -17.15 18.46 8.21
N SER A 41 -17.27 17.40 7.42
CA SER A 41 -18.51 16.63 7.30
C SER A 41 -18.79 15.83 8.56
N GLU A 42 -20.07 15.55 8.79
CA GLU A 42 -20.54 14.70 9.87
C GLU A 42 -20.12 13.24 9.69
N ASP A 43 -20.08 12.49 10.80
CA ASP A 43 -19.71 11.06 10.77
C ASP A 43 -20.71 10.21 9.96
N SER A 44 -21.97 10.65 9.83
CA SER A 44 -23.01 10.07 8.97
C SER A 44 -22.59 10.04 7.50
N GLU A 45 -21.92 11.08 7.01
CA GLU A 45 -21.40 11.19 5.65
C GLU A 45 -20.26 10.20 5.40
N PHE A 46 -19.40 9.97 6.40
CA PHE A 46 -18.35 8.95 6.33
C PHE A 46 -18.92 7.53 6.30
N ARG A 47 -20.05 7.27 6.97
CA ARG A 47 -20.77 5.99 6.84
C ARG A 47 -21.36 5.82 5.44
N ARG A 48 -22.01 6.87 4.92
CA ARG A 48 -22.68 6.84 3.60
C ARG A 48 -21.69 6.73 2.45
N TYR A 49 -20.61 7.52 2.47
CA TYR A 49 -19.64 7.62 1.37
C TYR A 49 -18.30 6.94 1.64
N GLY A 50 -18.14 6.24 2.76
CA GLY A 50 -16.86 5.64 3.16
C GLY A 50 -16.23 4.80 2.05
N ARG A 51 -17.01 3.96 1.36
CA ARG A 51 -16.52 3.14 0.24
C ARG A 51 -15.93 4.00 -0.89
N LYS A 52 -16.59 5.11 -1.24
CA LYS A 52 -16.14 6.05 -2.29
C LYS A 52 -14.88 6.79 -1.85
N ILE A 53 -14.86 7.32 -0.61
CA ILE A 53 -13.70 8.05 -0.06
C ILE A 53 -12.45 7.16 -0.06
N ILE A 54 -12.57 5.91 0.39
CA ILE A 54 -11.46 4.95 0.39
C ILE A 54 -11.01 4.63 -1.04
N ALA A 55 -11.94 4.36 -1.97
CA ALA A 55 -11.59 4.09 -3.36
C ALA A 55 -10.85 5.27 -4.02
N LEU A 56 -11.33 6.50 -3.83
CA LEU A 56 -10.68 7.72 -4.34
C LEU A 56 -9.29 7.92 -3.72
N THR A 57 -9.14 7.61 -2.44
CA THR A 57 -7.83 7.68 -1.76
C THR A 57 -6.83 6.67 -2.32
N GLU A 58 -7.29 5.48 -2.74
CA GLU A 58 -6.46 4.48 -3.42
C GLU A 58 -6.10 4.86 -4.85
N VAL A 59 -7.01 5.53 -5.57
CA VAL A 59 -6.69 6.15 -6.86
C VAL A 59 -5.58 7.17 -6.68
N ALA A 60 -5.71 8.09 -5.71
CA ALA A 60 -4.68 9.07 -5.39
C ALA A 60 -3.34 8.41 -5.07
N ARG A 61 -3.33 7.35 -4.23
CA ARG A 61 -2.13 6.55 -3.93
C ARG A 61 -1.46 6.02 -5.20
N SER A 62 -2.25 5.42 -6.09
CA SER A 62 -1.76 4.81 -7.33
C SER A 62 -1.16 5.85 -8.26
N THR A 63 -1.81 7.00 -8.41
CA THR A 63 -1.31 8.12 -9.20
C THR A 63 0.00 8.66 -8.65
N LEU A 64 0.09 8.90 -7.33
CA LEU A 64 1.31 9.40 -6.70
C LEU A 64 2.48 8.42 -6.85
N THR A 65 2.20 7.12 -6.72
CA THR A 65 3.20 6.06 -6.92
C THR A 65 3.68 6.03 -8.37
N ARG A 66 2.79 6.18 -9.35
CA ARG A 66 3.13 6.27 -10.78
C ARG A 66 4.02 7.47 -11.10
N VAL A 67 3.82 8.59 -10.42
CA VAL A 67 4.64 9.82 -10.54
C VAL A 67 6.01 9.67 -9.82
N GLY A 68 6.27 8.54 -9.16
CA GLY A 68 7.52 8.26 -8.46
C GLY A 68 7.54 8.75 -7.01
N VAL A 69 6.41 9.16 -6.44
CA VAL A 69 6.33 9.55 -5.03
C VAL A 69 6.32 8.30 -4.15
N LYS A 70 7.39 8.11 -3.38
CA LYS A 70 7.47 7.06 -2.36
C LYS A 70 6.68 7.50 -1.11
N LEU A 71 5.55 6.83 -0.86
CA LEU A 71 4.57 7.19 0.16
C LEU A 71 4.92 6.71 1.58
N TYR A 72 6.19 6.66 1.97
CA TYR A 72 6.61 6.33 3.33
C TYR A 72 7.10 7.57 4.07
N LEU A 73 6.85 7.68 5.39
CA LEU A 73 7.25 8.85 6.19
C LEU A 73 8.76 9.10 6.21
N PHE A 74 9.55 8.02 6.23
CA PHE A 74 11.00 8.07 6.34
C PHE A 74 11.72 8.32 5.00
N VAL A 75 11.00 8.30 3.87
CA VAL A 75 11.61 8.49 2.55
C VAL A 75 11.62 9.98 2.19
N VAL A 76 12.80 10.51 1.93
CA VAL A 76 12.98 11.89 1.43
C VAL A 76 12.26 12.04 0.09
N CYS A 77 11.52 13.14 -0.04
CA CYS A 77 10.77 13.47 -1.25
C CYS A 77 11.41 14.70 -1.92
N PRO A 78 11.58 14.72 -3.25
CA PRO A 78 12.00 15.93 -3.96
C PRO A 78 11.08 17.10 -3.66
N GLN A 79 11.62 18.31 -3.56
CA GLN A 79 10.87 19.52 -3.19
C GLN A 79 9.69 19.81 -4.13
N THR A 80 9.84 19.47 -5.41
CA THR A 80 8.78 19.60 -6.43
C THR A 80 7.57 18.71 -6.18
N LEU A 81 7.77 17.54 -5.55
CA LEU A 81 6.73 16.55 -5.25
C LEU A 81 6.28 16.59 -3.78
N LEU A 82 6.97 17.34 -2.93
CA LEU A 82 6.67 17.47 -1.51
C LEU A 82 5.22 17.95 -1.24
N PRO A 83 4.65 18.92 -1.98
CA PRO A 83 3.26 19.34 -1.77
C PRO A 83 2.24 18.21 -2.01
N LEU A 84 2.50 17.35 -3.00
CA LEU A 84 1.66 16.19 -3.31
C LEU A 84 1.70 15.16 -2.18
N LYS A 85 2.90 14.85 -1.70
CA LYS A 85 3.10 13.94 -0.57
C LYS A 85 2.43 14.50 0.69
N SER A 86 2.66 15.77 1.03
CA SER A 86 2.03 16.44 2.18
C SER A 86 0.50 16.35 2.14
N ALA A 87 -0.12 16.71 1.00
CA ALA A 87 -1.57 16.64 0.84
C ALA A 87 -2.11 15.22 1.05
N TYR A 88 -1.45 14.22 0.46
CA TYR A 88 -1.84 12.82 0.65
C TYR A 88 -1.74 12.36 2.10
N PHE A 89 -0.66 12.72 2.80
CA PHE A 89 -0.49 12.35 4.21
C PHE A 89 -1.51 13.04 5.12
N LYS A 90 -1.89 14.30 4.83
CA LYS A 90 -3.01 14.98 5.52
C LYS A 90 -4.32 14.21 5.34
N MET A 91 -4.59 13.71 4.13
CA MET A 91 -5.78 12.90 3.85
C MET A 91 -5.74 11.55 4.61
N LEU A 92 -4.60 10.89 4.69
CA LEU A 92 -4.47 9.67 5.52
C LEU A 92 -4.72 9.95 7.00
N ILE A 93 -4.26 11.09 7.52
CA ILE A 93 -4.49 11.46 8.92
C ILE A 93 -5.97 11.74 9.18
N LEU A 94 -6.66 12.37 8.24
CA LEU A 94 -8.12 12.55 8.31
C LEU A 94 -8.83 11.20 8.43
N ILE A 95 -8.49 10.23 7.57
CA ILE A 95 -9.06 8.87 7.62
C ILE A 95 -8.74 8.21 8.97
N ARG A 96 -7.51 8.34 9.48
CA ARG A 96 -7.12 7.79 10.79
C ARG A 96 -7.96 8.38 11.92
N ARG A 97 -8.18 9.69 11.94
CA ARG A 97 -8.94 10.39 13.00
C ARG A 97 -10.42 9.99 12.99
N ARG A 98 -11.00 9.87 11.80
CA ARG A 98 -12.41 9.50 11.59
C ARG A 98 -12.61 8.00 11.39
N LYS A 99 -11.62 7.16 11.73
CA LYS A 99 -11.64 5.71 11.46
C LYS A 99 -12.91 5.04 12.00
N HIS A 100 -13.36 5.45 13.19
CA HIS A 100 -14.56 4.94 13.85
C HIS A 100 -15.88 5.28 13.13
N ALA A 101 -15.88 6.28 12.24
CA ALA A 101 -17.04 6.68 11.46
C ALA A 101 -17.21 5.86 10.17
N PHE A 102 -16.18 5.11 9.74
CA PHE A 102 -16.29 4.27 8.54
C PHE A 102 -17.02 2.96 8.85
N PRO A 103 -17.72 2.37 7.86
CA PRO A 103 -18.28 1.02 7.99
C PRO A 103 -17.21 -0.03 8.33
N LEU A 104 -17.56 -0.99 9.19
CA LEU A 104 -16.62 -2.01 9.68
C LEU A 104 -16.03 -2.88 8.56
N GLU A 105 -16.76 -3.08 7.45
CA GLU A 105 -16.26 -3.87 6.33
C GLU A 105 -15.06 -3.22 5.63
N LEU A 106 -14.80 -1.93 5.88
CA LEU A 106 -13.66 -1.20 5.34
C LEU A 106 -12.44 -1.22 6.27
N ASP A 107 -12.53 -1.77 7.48
CA ASP A 107 -11.47 -1.66 8.49
C ASP A 107 -10.14 -2.22 7.99
N GLU A 108 -10.15 -3.42 7.40
CA GLU A 108 -8.95 -4.04 6.86
C GLU A 108 -8.32 -3.19 5.75
N ARG A 109 -9.16 -2.67 4.84
CA ARG A 109 -8.73 -1.83 3.72
C ARG A 109 -8.15 -0.50 4.21
N ILE A 110 -8.77 0.10 5.24
CA ILE A 110 -8.27 1.29 5.93
C ILE A 110 -6.93 0.99 6.61
N ASN A 111 -6.78 -0.13 7.33
CA ASN A 111 -5.53 -0.47 8.00
C ASN A 111 -4.37 -0.62 7.00
N ARG A 112 -4.61 -1.27 5.84
CA ARG A 112 -3.64 -1.34 4.73
C ARG A 112 -3.35 0.04 4.13
N LEU A 113 -4.35 0.93 4.08
CA LEU A 113 -4.18 2.30 3.61
C LEU A 113 -3.36 3.14 4.61
N LEU A 114 -3.52 2.92 5.90
CA LEU A 114 -2.81 3.67 6.95
C LEU A 114 -1.42 3.13 7.27
N LEU A 115 -1.03 1.96 6.73
CA LEU A 115 0.29 1.36 6.92
C LEU A 115 1.46 2.37 6.78
N PRO A 116 1.47 3.28 5.79
CA PRO A 116 2.58 4.21 5.67
C PRO A 116 2.67 5.26 6.80
N LEU A 117 1.59 5.48 7.55
CA LEU A 117 1.59 6.31 8.77
C LEU A 117 2.13 5.59 10.01
N TYR A 118 2.00 4.26 10.07
CA TYR A 118 2.39 3.45 11.23
C TYR A 118 3.89 3.13 11.26
N THR A 119 4.64 3.49 10.21
CA THR A 119 6.09 3.33 10.24
C THR A 119 6.68 4.35 11.21
N HIS A 120 7.11 3.86 12.39
CA HIS A 120 7.77 4.65 13.43
C HIS A 120 9.23 4.99 13.10
N LEU A 121 9.72 4.55 11.94
CA LEU A 121 11.04 4.89 11.46
C LEU A 121 11.11 6.39 11.21
N VAL A 122 11.92 7.08 12.00
CA VAL A 122 12.27 8.49 11.80
C VAL A 122 13.72 8.52 11.36
N ILE A 123 13.96 8.91 10.11
CA ILE A 123 15.30 9.11 9.58
C ILE A 123 15.54 10.61 9.57
N TYR A 124 16.52 11.05 10.38
CA TYR A 124 16.98 12.43 10.38
C TYR A 124 18.00 12.59 9.24
N TYR A 125 17.62 13.28 8.17
CA TYR A 125 18.52 13.64 7.08
C TYR A 125 18.76 15.15 7.12
N GLY A 126 20.01 15.57 7.35
CA GLY A 126 20.36 17.00 7.43
C GLY A 126 19.69 17.75 8.59
N GLY A 127 19.37 17.07 9.70
CA GLY A 127 18.77 17.69 10.88
C GLY A 127 17.29 18.09 10.76
N VAL A 128 16.65 17.84 9.61
CA VAL A 128 15.24 18.20 9.40
C VAL A 128 14.34 16.98 9.62
N ASP A 129 13.35 17.14 10.50
CA ASP A 129 12.30 16.14 10.72
C ASP A 129 11.36 16.07 9.50
N THR A 130 11.30 14.92 8.83
CA THR A 130 10.44 14.72 7.64
C THR A 130 8.96 14.93 7.97
N ARG A 131 8.53 14.70 9.22
CA ARG A 131 7.15 14.96 9.65
C ARG A 131 6.85 16.44 9.75
N ALA A 132 7.84 17.25 10.13
CA ALA A 132 7.73 18.70 10.14
C ALA A 132 7.67 19.24 8.71
N GLN A 133 8.50 18.74 7.78
CA GLN A 133 8.45 19.13 6.37
C GLN A 133 7.09 18.83 5.72
N LEU A 134 6.47 17.70 6.10
CA LEU A 134 5.14 17.33 5.59
C LEU A 134 4.01 18.15 6.24
N GLY A 135 4.28 18.94 7.29
CA GLY A 135 3.27 19.69 8.03
C GLY A 135 2.27 18.78 8.76
N ILE A 136 2.72 17.60 9.19
CA ILE A 136 1.88 16.60 9.86
C ILE A 136 2.28 16.35 11.31
N LYS A 137 3.36 16.98 11.79
CA LYS A 137 3.89 16.79 13.14
C LYS A 137 2.81 17.05 14.20
N GLU A 138 2.11 18.18 14.08
CA GLU A 138 1.00 18.55 14.97
C GLU A 138 -0.22 17.64 14.80
N LEU A 139 -0.44 17.13 13.58
CA LEU A 139 -1.61 16.33 13.29
C LEU A 139 -1.54 14.90 13.85
N LEU A 140 -0.32 14.41 14.09
CA LEU A 140 -0.06 13.10 14.71
C LEU A 140 -0.17 13.12 16.23
N VAL A 141 -0.11 14.30 16.86
CA VAL A 141 -0.37 14.44 18.29
C VAL A 141 -1.85 14.14 18.53
N ALA A 142 -2.13 13.14 19.36
CA ALA A 142 -3.49 12.79 19.70
C ALA A 142 -4.17 14.00 20.37
N PRO A 143 -5.40 14.40 19.96
CA PRO A 143 -6.10 15.56 20.53
C PRO A 143 -6.29 15.48 22.04
N ASN A 144 -6.26 14.26 22.59
CA ASN A 144 -6.62 13.98 23.99
C ASN A 144 -5.44 13.44 24.80
N ALA A 145 -4.20 13.60 24.34
CA ALA A 145 -3.08 13.41 25.26
C ALA A 145 -3.05 14.63 26.18
N PRO A 146 -3.41 14.50 27.48
CA PRO A 146 -3.25 15.63 28.40
C PRO A 146 -1.81 16.10 28.31
N ALA A 147 -1.60 17.41 28.29
CA ALA A 147 -0.30 18.05 28.43
C ALA A 147 0.25 17.79 29.85
N ALA A 148 0.41 16.52 30.20
CA ALA A 148 0.94 16.06 31.46
C ALA A 148 2.46 16.22 31.38
N GLY A 149 2.91 17.32 31.95
CA GLY A 149 4.29 17.52 32.35
C GLY A 149 5.16 18.07 31.24
N LYS A 150 5.31 19.40 31.25
CA LYS A 150 6.67 19.94 31.23
C LYS A 150 7.46 19.12 32.25
N ARG A 151 8.25 18.15 31.81
CA ARG A 151 9.38 17.67 32.59
C ARG A 151 10.31 18.88 32.66
N THR A 152 10.06 19.72 33.66
CA THR A 152 11.09 20.58 34.21
C THR A 152 12.25 19.66 34.51
N CYS A 153 13.31 19.75 33.71
CA CYS A 153 14.60 19.28 34.14
C CYS A 153 14.89 20.04 35.43
N LEU A 154 14.65 19.40 36.57
CA LEU A 154 15.15 19.88 37.84
C LEU A 154 16.67 20.03 37.69
N PRO A 155 17.27 21.14 38.12
CA PRO A 155 18.71 21.26 38.13
C PRO A 155 19.26 20.14 39.01
N ALA A 156 20.20 19.38 38.44
CA ALA A 156 20.93 18.32 39.12
C ALA A 156 21.47 18.84 40.45
N THR A 157 20.82 18.45 41.54
CA THR A 157 21.39 18.63 42.87
C THR A 157 22.51 17.62 42.97
N ALA A 158 23.73 18.15 43.09
CA ALA A 158 24.94 17.39 43.33
C ALA A 158 24.76 16.50 44.56
N ILE A 159 24.61 15.19 44.34
CA ILE A 159 24.90 14.19 45.36
C ILE A 159 26.14 13.46 44.89
N SER A 160 27.26 13.98 45.38
CA SER A 160 28.51 13.27 45.49
C SER A 160 28.25 11.99 46.30
N SER A 161 28.30 10.84 45.65
CA SER A 161 28.61 9.59 46.35
C SER A 161 29.38 8.69 45.40
N VAL A 162 30.66 8.58 45.73
CA VAL A 162 31.67 7.72 45.15
C VAL A 162 31.20 6.27 45.29
N SER A 163 30.95 5.60 44.17
CA SER A 163 31.14 4.16 44.07
C SER A 163 31.88 3.85 42.78
N LYS A 164 32.99 3.12 42.94
CA LYS A 164 33.95 2.75 41.90
C LYS A 164 33.26 2.03 40.73
N PRO A 165 33.64 2.31 39.48
CA PRO A 165 33.30 1.43 38.38
C PRO A 165 34.14 0.15 38.53
N ASP A 166 33.46 -0.96 38.76
CA ASP A 166 34.07 -2.28 38.71
C ASP A 166 34.41 -2.60 37.25
N ALA A 167 35.70 -2.70 36.98
CA ALA A 167 36.27 -2.93 35.66
C ALA A 167 36.16 -4.43 35.32
N ALA A 168 34.96 -4.90 34.99
CA ALA A 168 34.77 -6.28 34.53
C ALA A 168 33.61 -6.50 33.55
N GLU A 169 33.01 -5.45 32.98
CA GLU A 169 32.02 -5.61 31.89
C GLU A 169 32.74 -5.64 30.53
N VAL A 170 33.60 -6.64 30.40
CA VAL A 170 34.22 -7.06 29.14
C VAL A 170 33.11 -7.64 28.26
N MET A 171 32.83 -6.98 27.15
CA MET A 171 31.98 -7.56 26.11
C MET A 171 32.44 -8.99 25.78
N PRO A 172 31.57 -10.00 25.80
CA PRO A 172 31.97 -11.35 25.46
C PRO A 172 32.42 -11.40 23.99
N PRO A 173 33.50 -12.14 23.68
CA PRO A 173 34.01 -12.25 22.31
C PRO A 173 32.94 -12.85 21.38
N PRO A 174 32.95 -12.48 20.08
CA PRO A 174 31.93 -12.85 19.10
C PRO A 174 31.73 -14.37 18.89
N ASP A 175 32.56 -15.22 19.48
CA ASP A 175 32.49 -16.69 19.39
C ASP A 175 31.50 -17.35 20.37
N ALA A 176 30.91 -16.60 21.31
CA ALA A 176 29.93 -17.14 22.27
C ALA A 176 28.59 -17.60 21.64
N PHE A 177 28.36 -17.35 20.35
CA PHE A 177 27.10 -17.64 19.66
C PHE A 177 27.04 -19.00 18.93
N ALA A 178 28.11 -19.82 18.98
CA ALA A 178 28.14 -21.10 18.27
C ALA A 178 27.04 -22.10 18.71
N LYS A 179 26.57 -22.02 19.96
CA LYS A 179 25.60 -22.99 20.52
C LYS A 179 24.15 -22.83 20.04
N LYS A 180 23.79 -21.75 19.33
CA LYS A 180 22.41 -21.58 18.82
C LYS A 180 22.15 -22.20 17.44
N ARG A 181 23.18 -22.64 16.70
CA ARG A 181 22.99 -23.24 15.36
C ARG A 181 22.39 -24.65 15.38
N ALA A 182 22.47 -25.37 16.51
CA ALA A 182 21.88 -26.71 16.61
C ALA A 182 20.34 -26.71 16.59
N ARG A 183 19.68 -25.62 16.98
CA ARG A 183 18.21 -25.55 17.07
C ARG A 183 17.53 -25.23 15.72
N VAL A 184 18.25 -24.65 14.76
CA VAL A 184 17.71 -24.31 13.43
C VAL A 184 17.66 -25.53 12.52
N ASN A 185 18.55 -26.51 12.69
CA ASN A 185 18.55 -27.73 11.88
C ASN A 185 17.34 -28.64 12.15
N ARG A 186 16.75 -28.60 13.35
CA ARG A 186 15.53 -29.38 13.67
C ARG A 186 14.25 -28.86 12.99
N LEU A 187 14.22 -27.59 12.56
CA LEU A 187 13.03 -27.04 11.87
C LEU A 187 13.03 -27.37 10.37
N GLY A 188 14.21 -27.58 9.78
CA GLY A 188 14.34 -27.95 8.37
C GLY A 188 13.83 -29.36 8.05
N GLU A 189 13.88 -30.29 9.01
CA GLU A 189 13.39 -31.66 8.82
C GLU A 189 11.86 -31.78 8.85
N PHE A 190 11.17 -30.92 9.61
CA PHE A 190 9.70 -30.88 9.63
C PHE A 190 9.09 -30.44 8.30
N ILE A 191 9.75 -29.53 7.57
CA ILE A 191 9.25 -29.04 6.29
C ILE A 191 9.40 -30.09 5.18
N LYS A 192 10.44 -30.95 5.25
CA LYS A 192 10.63 -32.04 4.28
C LYS A 192 9.62 -33.19 4.44
N GLN A 193 9.04 -33.39 5.62
CA GLN A 193 8.02 -34.44 5.80
C GLN A 193 6.64 -34.05 5.25
N GLN A 194 6.31 -32.76 5.10
CA GLN A 194 5.02 -32.34 4.54
C GLN A 194 4.98 -32.34 3.00
N SER A 195 6.12 -32.34 2.30
CA SER A 195 6.13 -32.22 0.83
C SER A 195 5.92 -33.54 0.08
N THR A 196 5.61 -34.66 0.76
CA THR A 196 5.47 -35.99 0.11
C THR A 196 4.05 -36.56 0.09
N LYS A 197 3.03 -35.83 0.57
CA LYS A 197 1.66 -36.38 0.67
C LYS A 197 0.53 -35.65 -0.06
N GLU A 198 0.80 -34.63 -0.86
CA GLU A 198 -0.24 -33.97 -1.68
C GLU A 198 0.15 -33.89 -3.16
N SER A 199 0.22 -35.05 -3.83
CA SER A 199 0.25 -35.10 -5.30
C SER A 199 -0.79 -36.04 -5.90
N HIS A 200 -2.02 -36.00 -5.39
CA HIS A 200 -3.15 -36.59 -6.12
C HIS A 200 -4.31 -35.59 -6.24
N ALA A 201 -4.79 -35.48 -7.49
CA ALA A 201 -6.00 -34.79 -7.92
C ALA A 201 -5.95 -33.25 -8.10
N ARG A 202 -5.01 -32.74 -8.91
CA ARG A 202 -5.33 -31.58 -9.77
C ARG A 202 -5.77 -32.09 -11.14
N LYS A 203 -7.07 -32.36 -11.25
CA LYS A 203 -7.73 -32.55 -12.55
C LYS A 203 -7.59 -31.24 -13.31
N HIS A 204 -6.73 -31.26 -14.33
CA HIS A 204 -6.61 -30.24 -15.35
C HIS A 204 -7.99 -30.03 -16.00
N LEU A 205 -8.68 -28.95 -15.64
CA LEU A 205 -9.81 -28.47 -16.43
C LEU A 205 -9.23 -27.79 -17.67
N VAL A 206 -9.17 -28.58 -18.75
CA VAL A 206 -8.88 -28.11 -20.10
C VAL A 206 -9.90 -27.00 -20.43
N PRO A 207 -9.46 -25.83 -20.95
CA PRO A 207 -10.37 -24.85 -21.52
C PRO A 207 -11.11 -25.51 -22.68
N LYS A 208 -12.44 -25.63 -22.57
CA LYS A 208 -13.30 -26.05 -23.67
C LYS A 208 -13.02 -25.12 -24.86
N GLN A 209 -12.36 -25.67 -25.88
CA GLN A 209 -12.33 -25.11 -27.21
C GLN A 209 -13.79 -25.07 -27.69
N TYR A 210 -14.24 -23.90 -28.11
CA TYR A 210 -15.51 -23.77 -28.82
C TYR A 210 -15.38 -24.49 -30.17
N PRO A 211 -16.37 -25.30 -30.58
CA PRO A 211 -16.39 -25.86 -31.92
C PRO A 211 -16.56 -24.73 -32.93
N THR A 212 -15.63 -24.64 -33.87
CA THR A 212 -15.80 -23.92 -35.13
C THR A 212 -17.00 -24.56 -35.83
N GLY A 213 -18.09 -23.81 -35.97
CA GLY A 213 -19.28 -24.26 -36.70
C GLY A 213 -18.98 -24.40 -38.19
N ASP A 214 -19.24 -25.59 -38.70
CA ASP A 214 -19.29 -25.92 -40.12
C ASP A 214 -20.59 -25.36 -40.73
N PRO A 215 -20.58 -24.71 -41.91
CA PRO A 215 -21.78 -24.17 -42.53
C PRO A 215 -22.42 -25.25 -43.40
N GLY A 216 -23.33 -26.03 -42.82
CA GLY A 216 -24.11 -26.96 -43.63
C GLY A 216 -24.92 -27.93 -42.82
N ASP A 217 -26.05 -27.48 -42.27
CA ASP A 217 -27.21 -28.37 -42.27
C ASP A 217 -28.54 -27.60 -42.24
N ASN A 218 -29.45 -28.12 -43.04
CA ASN A 218 -30.73 -27.56 -43.36
C ASN A 218 -31.78 -28.00 -42.32
N GLY A 219 -32.60 -27.04 -41.91
CA GLY A 219 -33.98 -27.31 -41.49
C GLY A 219 -34.19 -27.67 -40.01
N ALA A 220 -34.75 -26.74 -39.26
CA ALA A 220 -36.11 -26.88 -38.73
C ALA A 220 -36.45 -25.78 -37.70
N LYS A 221 -37.56 -25.08 -38.01
CA LYS A 221 -38.51 -24.38 -37.12
C LYS A 221 -38.03 -23.10 -36.37
N PRO A 222 -38.56 -21.92 -36.76
CA PRO A 222 -38.40 -20.71 -35.97
C PRO A 222 -39.39 -20.70 -34.79
N VAL A 223 -38.86 -20.66 -33.58
CA VAL A 223 -39.65 -20.33 -32.38
C VAL A 223 -39.71 -18.80 -32.29
N VAL A 224 -40.93 -18.32 -32.54
CA VAL A 224 -41.51 -17.00 -32.27
C VAL A 224 -40.69 -16.12 -31.31
N SER A 225 -40.04 -15.11 -31.86
CA SER A 225 -39.53 -13.96 -31.11
C SER A 225 -40.65 -12.95 -30.91
N LYS A 226 -40.90 -12.60 -29.65
CA LYS A 226 -41.79 -11.53 -29.20
C LYS A 226 -41.40 -10.19 -29.83
N GLU A 227 -42.33 -9.60 -30.58
CA GLU A 227 -42.27 -8.22 -31.05
C GLU A 227 -42.15 -7.25 -29.87
N TYR A 228 -41.14 -6.38 -29.92
CA TYR A 228 -41.15 -5.10 -29.24
C TYR A 228 -41.35 -4.02 -30.31
N PRO A 229 -42.21 -3.02 -30.09
CA PRO A 229 -42.48 -1.99 -31.09
C PRO A 229 -41.23 -1.15 -31.34
N ALA A 230 -40.84 -1.07 -32.61
CA ALA A 230 -39.80 -0.21 -33.10
C ALA A 230 -40.21 1.26 -32.91
N VAL A 231 -39.38 2.02 -32.19
CA VAL A 231 -39.43 3.47 -32.20
C VAL A 231 -38.53 3.94 -33.34
N ASP A 232 -39.11 4.63 -34.31
CA ASP A 232 -38.40 5.31 -35.40
C ASP A 232 -37.42 6.34 -34.83
N ILE A 233 -36.13 6.00 -34.84
CA ILE A 233 -35.04 6.94 -34.60
C ILE A 233 -34.39 7.21 -35.96
N LYS A 234 -34.53 8.46 -36.42
CA LYS A 234 -33.89 8.98 -37.63
C LYS A 234 -32.37 8.82 -37.54
N PRO A 235 -31.68 8.44 -38.62
CA PRO A 235 -30.23 8.42 -38.68
C PRO A 235 -29.73 9.87 -38.82
N ASP A 236 -29.00 10.34 -37.82
CA ASP A 236 -28.21 11.57 -37.92
C ASP A 236 -26.75 11.19 -37.66
N ASP A 237 -25.91 11.64 -38.57
CA ASP A 237 -24.52 11.20 -38.75
C ASP A 237 -23.67 11.47 -37.51
N ASN A 238 -23.16 10.42 -36.89
CA ASN A 238 -22.05 10.53 -35.92
C ASN A 238 -21.05 9.39 -36.16
N GLU A 239 -20.13 9.65 -37.09
CA GLU A 239 -18.86 8.95 -37.20
C GLU A 239 -18.04 9.17 -35.92
N GLY A 240 -18.17 8.23 -34.97
CA GLY A 240 -17.26 8.11 -33.83
C GLY A 240 -16.16 7.07 -34.12
N PRO A 241 -14.87 7.37 -33.88
CA PRO A 241 -13.78 6.45 -34.19
C PRO A 241 -13.83 5.21 -33.28
N SER A 242 -13.82 4.05 -33.91
CA SER A 242 -13.74 2.74 -33.27
C SER A 242 -12.41 2.58 -32.52
N LEU A 243 -12.50 2.47 -31.19
CA LEU A 243 -11.32 2.23 -30.35
C LEU A 243 -10.84 0.78 -30.51
N PRO A 244 -9.53 0.54 -30.68
CA PRO A 244 -9.00 -0.80 -30.86
C PRO A 244 -9.04 -1.59 -29.54
N ARG A 245 -9.57 -2.81 -29.66
CA ARG A 245 -9.67 -3.83 -28.62
C ARG A 245 -8.25 -4.27 -28.20
N ARG A 246 -7.75 -3.79 -27.07
CA ARG A 246 -6.45 -4.21 -26.51
C ARG A 246 -6.51 -5.65 -26.00
N VAL A 247 -5.86 -6.56 -26.72
CA VAL A 247 -5.56 -7.93 -26.29
C VAL A 247 -4.38 -7.87 -25.33
N PHE A 248 -4.60 -8.23 -24.07
CA PHE A 248 -3.52 -8.39 -23.08
C PHE A 248 -2.84 -9.76 -23.28
N THR A 249 -1.69 -9.77 -23.95
CA THR A 249 -0.80 -10.94 -23.93
C THR A 249 -0.09 -11.00 -22.57
N ARG A 250 -0.28 -12.10 -21.84
CA ARG A 250 0.43 -12.39 -20.59
C ARG A 250 1.91 -12.61 -20.91
N THR A 251 2.78 -11.71 -20.45
CA THR A 251 4.22 -11.91 -20.51
C THR A 251 4.66 -12.93 -19.46
N ASN A 252 5.47 -13.88 -19.92
CA ASN A 252 6.07 -14.96 -19.16
C ASN A 252 6.89 -14.42 -17.97
N ILE A 253 6.51 -14.80 -16.75
CA ILE A 253 7.26 -14.48 -15.52
C ILE A 253 8.54 -15.32 -15.54
N LYS A 254 9.67 -14.71 -15.93
CA LYS A 254 11.00 -15.28 -15.73
C LYS A 254 11.34 -15.20 -14.25
N TYR A 255 11.38 -16.34 -13.58
CA TYR A 255 11.91 -16.47 -12.24
C TYR A 255 13.42 -16.23 -12.27
N PHE A 256 13.88 -15.11 -11.72
CA PHE A 256 15.29 -14.94 -11.40
C PHE A 256 15.59 -15.80 -10.16
N GLY A 257 16.18 -16.98 -10.39
CA GLY A 257 16.76 -17.78 -9.32
C GLY A 257 17.92 -17.03 -8.69
N ILE A 258 17.79 -16.68 -7.41
CA ILE A 258 18.89 -16.16 -6.60
C ILE A 258 19.81 -17.33 -6.28
N PHE A 259 20.86 -17.51 -7.08
CA PHE A 259 21.95 -18.43 -6.77
C PHE A 259 22.89 -17.76 -5.76
N CYS A 260 22.75 -18.10 -4.49
CA CYS A 260 23.78 -17.87 -3.49
C CYS A 260 24.21 -19.21 -2.90
N THR A 261 25.46 -19.61 -3.14
CA THR A 261 26.48 -19.90 -2.11
C THR A 261 27.66 -20.63 -2.76
N GLY A 262 28.67 -19.85 -3.17
CA GLY A 262 30.00 -20.38 -3.43
C GLY A 262 30.62 -20.85 -2.12
N LYS A 263 30.81 -22.17 -1.98
CA LYS A 263 31.71 -22.74 -0.98
C LYS A 263 33.13 -22.52 -1.47
N GLN A 264 33.97 -21.82 -0.71
CA GLN A 264 35.40 -21.79 -0.95
C GLN A 264 36.03 -23.11 -0.47
N PRO A 265 36.96 -23.71 -1.23
CA PRO A 265 37.76 -24.84 -0.77
C PRO A 265 38.78 -24.36 0.27
N VAL A 266 38.81 -25.06 1.40
CA VAL A 266 39.82 -24.88 2.45
C VAL A 266 41.13 -25.46 1.93
N ALA A 267 42.13 -24.61 1.71
CA ALA A 267 43.49 -25.02 1.39
C ALA A 267 44.14 -25.60 2.66
N SER A 268 44.41 -26.90 2.63
CA SER A 268 45.19 -27.60 3.66
C SER A 268 46.67 -27.27 3.50
N ALA A 269 47.21 -26.46 4.40
CA ALA A 269 48.65 -26.27 4.53
C ALA A 269 49.30 -27.59 5.01
N ARG A 270 50.19 -28.16 4.19
CA ARG A 270 51.13 -29.20 4.63
C ARG A 270 52.46 -28.53 4.95
N THR A 271 52.83 -28.62 6.21
CA THR A 271 54.13 -28.27 6.77
C THR A 271 55.19 -29.21 6.22
N VAL A 272 56.28 -28.66 5.69
CA VAL A 272 57.51 -29.40 5.34
C VAL A 272 58.41 -29.36 6.56
N CYS A 273 58.75 -30.52 7.12
CA CYS A 273 59.89 -30.67 8.02
C CYS A 273 61.11 -30.99 7.17
N ILE A 274 62.19 -30.24 7.39
CA ILE A 274 63.53 -30.52 6.87
C ILE A 274 64.29 -31.13 8.05
N ASP A 275 64.86 -32.31 7.85
CA ASP A 275 66.08 -32.82 8.51
C ASP A 275 66.97 -33.42 7.41
#